data_AF-A0A452Z367-F1
#
_entry.id   AF-A0A452Z367-F1
#
_cell.length_a   1.000
_cell.length_b   1.000
_cell.length_c   1.000
_cell.angle_alpha   90.00
_cell.angle_beta   90.00
_cell.angle_gamma   90.00
#
_symmetry.space_group_name_H-M   'P 1'
#
loop_
_entity.id
_entity.type
_entity.pdbx_description
1 polymer ?
#
loop_
_entity_poly.entity_id
_entity_poly.type
_entity_poly.pdbx_seq_one_letter_code
_entity_poly.pdbx_strand_id
1 'polypeptide(L)'
;ALLLMAHPHLRRNVERVYVLGGGVRVTGNLFTAYGANPFAEFNVFGDPFAAYQVLHSGVPVTLVPLDATNTIPVTEEYFAEFGRRWQTTPEARYCFQSLDQVLRRHRRPAPGLHGSTGYYMWDSFAAGVAFSSMRNGDANGANDFAELEYMNITVITSNKPYGVHDGSNPFFDGRATPKFGLKVGGVHSGHVQTGIRDSFCLVPGSNAGRCQDGYTKEVTGSEGVRVHVATSAKPNTVYNSAFDREFSKNFLEVLNLAKQAGRFNISTQFPYYREVLYKPDFINVSRGKPVIFDMDMSPGDFVSLIYLLKAPREVIDVKVGVLVNGNGWANIASIDIVYDILHMMGRDDIPVGLGNTTAMGNPTLGCNNVYAIPLGSGGFIDSDTLYGLARLLPRSPRRYTPESTDDPEHRQPLAFEVWQSVRRQLCPGDKITLLTSGPLTNLANISLSDRDASSVIERIYVVGGLIKDGGHEKGNVFTVPSNRYAEFNMFLDPLAAKTVLESNLNITLIPLPAQRKAASFESVLEALEQTQQTPESKFVRQLFALLKELQSKEKLYHHVDIFLGEVL
;
A
#
# COMPACT_ATOMS: atom_id res chain seq x y z
N ALA A 1 3.40 -5.78 -23.66
CA ALA A 1 2.97 -5.20 -24.95
C ALA A 1 3.86 -4.06 -25.44
N LEU A 2 4.04 -2.97 -24.68
CA LEU A 2 4.80 -1.78 -25.11
C LEU A 2 6.18 -2.09 -25.69
N LEU A 3 6.96 -2.97 -25.06
CA LEU A 3 8.27 -3.41 -25.57
C LEU A 3 8.19 -3.97 -27.00
N LEU A 4 7.25 -4.89 -27.26
CA LEU A 4 7.09 -5.52 -28.57
C LEU A 4 6.51 -4.57 -29.62
N MET A 5 5.71 -3.60 -29.21
CA MET A 5 5.13 -2.58 -30.10
C MET A 5 6.18 -1.52 -30.47
N ALA A 6 6.98 -1.06 -29.52
CA ALA A 6 8.04 -0.07 -29.73
C ALA A 6 9.25 -0.67 -30.46
N HIS A 7 9.56 -1.95 -30.20
CA HIS A 7 10.71 -2.65 -30.78
C HIS A 7 10.33 -4.02 -31.37
N PRO A 8 9.59 -4.07 -32.49
CA PRO A 8 9.08 -5.33 -33.05
C PRO A 8 10.16 -6.35 -33.45
N HIS A 9 11.39 -5.90 -33.72
CA HIS A 9 12.51 -6.77 -34.06
C HIS A 9 12.94 -7.67 -32.88
N LEU A 10 12.73 -7.23 -31.63
CA LEU A 10 13.11 -7.97 -30.42
C LEU A 10 12.32 -9.27 -30.24
N ARG A 11 11.17 -9.43 -30.93
CA ARG A 11 10.41 -10.69 -30.88
C ARG A 11 11.24 -11.90 -31.31
N ARG A 12 12.26 -11.71 -32.16
CA ARG A 12 13.18 -12.77 -32.60
C ARG A 12 14.15 -13.22 -31.51
N ASN A 13 14.33 -12.40 -30.47
CA ASN A 13 15.17 -12.68 -29.32
C ASN A 13 14.39 -13.34 -28.17
N VAL A 14 13.07 -13.42 -28.28
CA VAL A 14 12.21 -14.05 -27.27
C VAL A 14 11.85 -15.44 -27.77
N GLU A 15 12.40 -16.47 -27.13
CA GLU A 15 12.10 -17.85 -27.48
C GLU A 15 10.63 -18.21 -27.20
N ARG A 16 10.15 -17.83 -26.01
CA ARG A 16 8.78 -18.12 -25.55
C ARG A 16 8.38 -17.14 -24.44
N VAL A 17 7.07 -16.89 -24.31
CA VAL A 17 6.49 -16.16 -23.18
C VAL A 17 5.61 -17.11 -22.37
N TYR A 18 5.82 -17.16 -21.06
CA TYR A 18 4.93 -17.83 -20.13
C TYR A 18 4.04 -16.78 -19.47
N VAL A 19 2.72 -16.97 -19.52
CA VAL A 19 1.74 -16.01 -19.02
C VAL A 19 0.88 -16.70 -17.96
N LEU A 20 0.95 -16.24 -16.72
CA LEU A 20 -0.06 -16.52 -15.72
C LEU A 20 -1.21 -15.54 -15.90
N GLY A 21 -2.38 -16.05 -16.26
CA GLY A 21 -3.57 -15.25 -16.42
C GLY A 21 -4.57 -15.85 -17.38
N GLY A 22 -5.76 -15.27 -17.41
CA GLY A 22 -6.89 -15.78 -18.18
C GLY A 22 -7.64 -16.93 -17.50
N GLY A 23 -8.83 -17.23 -18.03
CA GLY A 23 -9.67 -18.37 -17.70
C GLY A 23 -10.43 -18.73 -18.97
N VAL A 24 -10.10 -19.88 -19.57
CA VAL A 24 -10.54 -20.25 -20.92
C VAL A 24 -11.88 -20.95 -20.87
N ARG A 25 -11.96 -22.03 -20.08
CA ARG A 25 -13.13 -22.89 -19.90
C ARG A 25 -13.72 -22.77 -18.48
N VAL A 26 -13.25 -21.78 -17.71
CA VAL A 26 -13.71 -21.48 -16.33
C VAL A 26 -14.14 -20.01 -16.21
N THR A 27 -14.86 -19.68 -15.14
CA THR A 27 -15.24 -18.30 -14.81
C THR A 27 -14.04 -17.48 -14.33
N GLY A 28 -14.13 -16.16 -14.49
CA GLY A 28 -13.14 -15.21 -14.02
C GLY A 28 -13.05 -15.08 -12.50
N ASN A 29 -12.04 -14.34 -12.03
CA ASN A 29 -11.75 -14.15 -10.60
C ASN A 29 -11.76 -12.67 -10.15
N LEU A 30 -12.42 -11.78 -10.89
CA LEU A 30 -12.56 -10.38 -10.47
C LEU A 30 -13.34 -10.28 -9.16
N PHE A 31 -12.67 -9.93 -8.05
CA PHE A 31 -13.30 -9.88 -6.73
C PHE A 31 -14.38 -8.79 -6.61
N THR A 32 -14.04 -7.54 -6.93
CA THR A 32 -14.94 -6.39 -6.75
C THR A 32 -15.87 -6.14 -7.94
N ALA A 33 -15.48 -6.60 -9.13
CA ALA A 33 -16.18 -6.33 -10.39
C ALA A 33 -16.90 -7.56 -10.98
N TYR A 34 -17.00 -8.67 -10.25
CA TYR A 34 -17.66 -9.90 -10.72
C TYR A 34 -19.07 -9.65 -11.27
N GLY A 35 -19.85 -8.83 -10.57
CA GLY A 35 -21.23 -8.49 -10.96
C GLY A 35 -21.33 -7.71 -12.28
N ALA A 36 -20.26 -7.09 -12.74
CA ALA A 36 -20.18 -6.41 -14.04
C ALA A 36 -19.51 -7.28 -15.12
N ASN A 37 -18.51 -8.07 -14.73
CA ASN A 37 -17.72 -8.93 -15.62
C ASN A 37 -17.32 -10.24 -14.92
N PRO A 38 -18.07 -11.33 -15.15
CA PRO A 38 -17.81 -12.63 -14.53
C PRO A 38 -16.79 -13.48 -15.32
N PHE A 39 -16.27 -12.99 -16.45
CA PHE A 39 -15.48 -13.80 -17.39
C PHE A 39 -13.98 -13.55 -17.27
N ALA A 40 -13.59 -12.34 -16.87
CA ALA A 40 -12.19 -11.94 -16.93
C ALA A 40 -11.38 -12.44 -15.72
N GLU A 41 -10.14 -12.83 -16.00
CA GLU A 41 -9.15 -13.04 -14.96
C GLU A 41 -8.46 -11.71 -14.64
N PHE A 42 -8.10 -11.50 -13.38
CA PHE A 42 -7.60 -10.25 -12.81
C PHE A 42 -6.43 -9.62 -13.58
N ASN A 43 -5.37 -10.39 -13.90
CA ASN A 43 -4.22 -9.87 -14.62
C ASN A 43 -4.58 -9.47 -16.06
N VAL A 44 -5.38 -10.28 -16.76
CA VAL A 44 -5.81 -9.96 -18.13
C VAL A 44 -6.80 -8.79 -18.15
N PHE A 45 -7.66 -8.65 -17.14
CA PHE A 45 -8.57 -7.52 -16.99
C PHE A 45 -7.85 -6.20 -16.71
N GLY A 46 -6.69 -6.24 -16.03
CA GLY A 46 -5.89 -5.06 -15.75
C GLY A 46 -5.44 -4.32 -17.03
N ASP A 47 -5.14 -5.06 -18.10
CA ASP A 47 -4.88 -4.49 -19.44
C ASP A 47 -5.21 -5.51 -20.55
N PRO A 48 -6.49 -5.60 -20.97
CA PRO A 48 -6.92 -6.57 -21.97
C PRO A 48 -6.23 -6.37 -23.32
N PHE A 49 -5.97 -5.11 -23.68
CA PHE A 49 -5.34 -4.78 -24.95
C PHE A 49 -3.87 -5.20 -24.94
N ALA A 50 -3.13 -4.97 -23.85
CA ALA A 50 -1.77 -5.47 -23.75
C ALA A 50 -1.69 -7.00 -23.81
N ALA A 51 -2.61 -7.71 -23.14
CA ALA A 51 -2.69 -9.17 -23.22
C ALA A 51 -2.95 -9.65 -24.65
N TYR A 52 -3.91 -9.02 -25.35
CA TYR A 52 -4.19 -9.27 -26.77
C TYR A 52 -2.93 -9.09 -27.62
N GLN A 53 -2.22 -7.97 -27.46
CA GLN A 53 -1.00 -7.66 -28.22
C GLN A 53 0.14 -8.66 -27.97
N VAL A 54 0.28 -9.18 -26.75
CA VAL A 54 1.31 -10.19 -26.42
C VAL A 54 0.95 -11.54 -27.06
N LEU A 55 -0.30 -11.99 -26.93
CA LEU A 55 -0.76 -13.24 -27.53
C LEU A 55 -0.65 -13.20 -29.07
N HIS A 56 -0.93 -12.06 -29.69
CA HIS A 56 -0.86 -11.86 -31.14
C HIS A 56 0.51 -11.38 -31.65
N SER A 57 1.54 -11.37 -30.81
CA SER A 57 2.87 -10.87 -31.18
C SER A 57 3.61 -11.75 -32.20
N GLY A 58 3.17 -13.01 -32.33
CA GLY A 58 3.85 -14.06 -33.08
C GLY A 58 4.98 -14.75 -32.32
N VAL A 59 5.23 -14.37 -31.06
CA VAL A 59 6.12 -15.12 -30.15
C VAL A 59 5.33 -16.33 -29.60
N PRO A 60 5.93 -17.53 -29.50
CA PRO A 60 5.28 -18.67 -28.86
C PRO A 60 4.85 -18.33 -27.43
N VAL A 61 3.59 -18.62 -27.08
CA VAL A 61 3.05 -18.38 -25.74
C VAL A 61 2.61 -19.69 -25.08
N THR A 62 3.00 -19.85 -23.82
CA THR A 62 2.39 -20.82 -22.90
C THR A 62 1.53 -20.08 -21.88
N LEU A 63 0.22 -20.30 -21.91
CA LEU A 63 -0.73 -19.74 -20.96
C LEU A 63 -0.92 -20.70 -19.78
N VAL A 64 -0.84 -20.18 -18.57
CA VAL A 64 -1.18 -20.86 -17.32
C VAL A 64 -2.42 -20.16 -16.77
N PRO A 65 -3.63 -20.54 -17.23
CA PRO A 65 -4.87 -19.89 -16.84
C PRO A 65 -5.45 -20.46 -15.54
N LEU A 66 -6.54 -19.85 -15.08
CA LEU A 66 -7.38 -20.33 -13.99
C LEU A 66 -7.82 -21.79 -14.15
N ASP A 67 -7.97 -22.28 -15.39
CA ASP A 67 -8.28 -23.69 -15.67
C ASP A 67 -7.29 -24.64 -14.96
N ALA A 68 -5.99 -24.35 -15.05
CA ALA A 68 -4.98 -25.15 -14.36
C ALA A 68 -4.80 -24.72 -12.90
N THR A 69 -4.75 -23.41 -12.63
CA THR A 69 -4.37 -22.93 -11.30
C THR A 69 -5.46 -23.15 -10.25
N ASN A 70 -6.73 -23.28 -10.64
CA ASN A 70 -7.82 -23.71 -9.74
C ASN A 70 -7.71 -25.18 -9.32
N THR A 71 -6.86 -25.98 -9.98
CA THR A 71 -6.67 -27.40 -9.64
C THR A 71 -5.56 -27.64 -8.62
N ILE A 72 -4.91 -26.57 -8.13
CA ILE A 72 -3.81 -26.65 -7.14
C ILE A 72 -4.06 -25.74 -5.91
N PRO A 73 -5.11 -26.02 -5.13
CA PRO A 73 -5.37 -25.30 -3.88
C PRO A 73 -4.30 -25.62 -2.82
N VAL A 74 -4.07 -24.69 -1.92
CA VAL A 74 -3.36 -24.96 -0.67
C VAL A 74 -4.33 -25.67 0.28
N THR A 75 -4.11 -26.97 0.50
CA THR A 75 -4.90 -27.78 1.45
C THR A 75 -4.36 -27.65 2.86
N GLU A 76 -5.18 -28.01 3.85
CA GLU A 76 -4.75 -28.05 5.25
C GLU A 76 -3.62 -29.07 5.46
N GLU A 77 -3.67 -30.21 4.76
CA GLU A 77 -2.64 -31.26 4.82
C GLU A 77 -1.30 -30.76 4.28
N TYR A 78 -1.31 -30.10 3.11
CA TYR A 78 -0.11 -29.48 2.54
C TYR A 78 0.50 -28.48 3.52
N PHE A 79 -0.32 -27.60 4.09
CA PHE A 79 0.15 -26.58 5.02
C PHE A 79 0.70 -27.20 6.31
N ALA A 80 0.05 -28.23 6.84
CA ALA A 80 0.51 -28.97 8.02
C ALA A 80 1.84 -29.71 7.75
N GLU A 81 2.05 -30.28 6.56
CA GLU A 81 3.34 -30.85 6.18
C GLU A 81 4.42 -29.79 6.04
N PHE A 82 4.12 -28.65 5.39
CA PHE A 82 5.04 -27.53 5.28
C PHE A 82 5.54 -27.10 6.67
N GLY A 83 4.62 -26.91 7.61
CA GLY A 83 4.92 -26.55 8.99
C GLY A 83 5.76 -27.59 9.74
N ARG A 84 5.54 -28.89 9.51
CA ARG A 84 6.22 -29.96 10.26
C ARG A 84 7.60 -30.31 9.74
N ARG A 85 7.81 -30.31 8.42
CA ARG A 85 8.99 -30.95 7.80
C ARG A 85 9.79 -30.08 6.85
N TRP A 86 9.23 -28.98 6.36
CA TRP A 86 9.79 -28.25 5.22
C TRP A 86 10.19 -26.81 5.58
N GLN A 87 10.81 -26.62 6.74
CA GLN A 87 11.33 -25.32 7.21
C GLN A 87 12.84 -25.38 7.53
N THR A 88 13.59 -26.19 6.78
CA THR A 88 15.02 -26.43 7.05
C THR A 88 15.90 -25.25 6.66
N THR A 89 15.45 -24.44 5.71
CA THR A 89 16.12 -23.22 5.25
C THR A 89 15.42 -21.95 5.78
N PRO A 90 16.15 -20.82 5.93
CA PRO A 90 15.55 -19.54 6.30
C PRO A 90 14.43 -19.08 5.35
N GLU A 91 14.59 -19.34 4.06
CA GLU A 91 13.62 -19.01 3.00
C GLU A 91 12.34 -19.80 3.19
N ALA A 92 12.46 -21.12 3.41
CA ALA A 92 11.31 -21.98 3.63
C ALA A 92 10.53 -21.59 4.88
N ARG A 93 11.24 -21.25 5.96
CA ARG A 93 10.63 -20.73 7.19
C ARG A 93 9.88 -19.42 6.94
N TYR A 94 10.45 -18.49 6.19
CA TYR A 94 9.81 -17.21 5.88
C TYR A 94 8.56 -17.40 5.02
N CYS A 95 8.62 -18.24 3.99
CA CYS A 95 7.46 -18.59 3.17
C CYS A 95 6.34 -19.23 4.02
N PHE A 96 6.69 -20.15 4.92
CA PHE A 96 5.71 -20.76 5.84
C PHE A 96 5.07 -19.70 6.75
N GLN A 97 5.87 -18.85 7.39
CA GLN A 97 5.37 -17.79 8.28
C GLN A 97 4.44 -16.81 7.55
N SER A 98 4.80 -16.45 6.31
CA SER A 98 3.98 -15.56 5.48
C SER A 98 2.63 -16.20 5.14
N LEU A 99 2.63 -17.48 4.75
CA LEU A 99 1.41 -18.22 4.47
C LEU A 99 0.56 -18.44 5.74
N ASP A 100 1.19 -18.79 6.87
CA ASP A 100 0.51 -18.95 8.17
C ASP A 100 -0.24 -17.69 8.57
N GLN A 101 0.38 -16.52 8.42
CA GLN A 101 -0.26 -15.25 8.74
C GLN A 101 -1.48 -14.98 7.85
N VAL A 102 -1.41 -15.29 6.56
CA VAL A 102 -2.54 -15.16 5.62
C VAL A 102 -3.66 -16.13 5.99
N LEU A 103 -3.33 -17.40 6.22
CA LEU A 103 -4.30 -18.46 6.50
C LEU A 103 -5.00 -18.29 7.85
N ARG A 104 -4.30 -17.84 8.90
CA ARG A 104 -4.91 -17.53 10.20
C ARG A 104 -6.01 -16.47 10.09
N ARG A 105 -5.85 -15.50 9.19
CA ARG A 105 -6.85 -14.44 8.93
C ARG A 105 -8.06 -14.95 8.14
N HIS A 106 -7.91 -16.02 7.37
CA HIS A 106 -8.96 -16.58 6.49
C HIS A 106 -9.71 -17.76 7.12
N ARG A 107 -9.62 -17.97 8.44
CA ARG A 107 -10.24 -19.10 9.17
C ARG A 107 -11.78 -19.17 9.16
N ARG A 108 -12.46 -18.34 8.36
CA ARG A 108 -13.85 -18.58 7.99
C ARG A 108 -13.89 -19.32 6.65
N PRO A 109 -14.24 -20.63 6.63
CA PRO A 109 -14.45 -21.31 5.36
C PRO A 109 -15.55 -20.59 4.58
N ALA A 110 -15.27 -20.27 3.32
CA ALA A 110 -16.32 -19.88 2.39
C ALA A 110 -17.37 -21.01 2.35
N PRO A 111 -18.67 -20.71 2.46
CA PRO A 111 -19.70 -21.75 2.45
C PRO A 111 -19.61 -22.52 1.12
N GLY A 112 -19.23 -23.81 1.19
CA GLY A 112 -19.16 -24.72 0.04
C GLY A 112 -17.78 -25.34 -0.27
N LEU A 113 -16.67 -24.87 0.33
CA LEU A 113 -15.36 -25.52 0.17
C LEU A 113 -14.95 -26.23 1.47
N HIS A 114 -15.33 -27.50 1.62
CA HIS A 114 -14.76 -28.35 2.68
C HIS A 114 -13.34 -28.79 2.29
N GLY A 115 -12.33 -28.46 3.12
CA GLY A 115 -10.95 -28.93 2.99
C GLY A 115 -9.97 -28.05 2.18
N SER A 116 -10.43 -26.93 1.61
CA SER A 116 -9.58 -25.95 0.93
C SER A 116 -9.48 -24.67 1.75
N THR A 117 -8.26 -24.12 1.87
CA THR A 117 -8.02 -22.86 2.57
C THR A 117 -8.53 -21.62 1.81
N GLY A 118 -9.06 -21.81 0.58
CA GLY A 118 -9.43 -20.72 -0.32
C GLY A 118 -8.24 -20.03 -1.00
N TYR A 119 -7.01 -20.46 -0.69
CA TYR A 119 -5.78 -19.96 -1.27
C TYR A 119 -5.22 -20.94 -2.31
N TYR A 120 -4.58 -20.42 -3.35
CA TYR A 120 -4.04 -21.19 -4.47
C TYR A 120 -2.61 -20.77 -4.77
N MET A 121 -1.79 -21.72 -5.23
CA MET A 121 -0.38 -21.47 -5.56
C MET A 121 -0.20 -20.94 -6.99
N TRP A 122 -0.99 -19.95 -7.41
CA TRP A 122 -1.05 -19.46 -8.80
C TRP A 122 0.34 -19.11 -9.37
N ASP A 123 1.04 -18.17 -8.72
CA ASP A 123 2.35 -17.67 -9.17
C ASP A 123 3.41 -18.75 -9.14
N SER A 124 3.50 -19.48 -8.02
CA SER A 124 4.46 -20.57 -7.84
C SER A 124 4.26 -21.67 -8.89
N PHE A 125 3.01 -22.05 -9.15
CA PHE A 125 2.68 -23.09 -10.13
C PHE A 125 3.04 -22.66 -11.55
N ALA A 126 2.74 -21.41 -11.93
CA ALA A 126 3.15 -20.88 -13.23
C ALA A 126 4.68 -20.88 -13.41
N ALA A 127 5.43 -20.50 -12.37
CA ALA A 127 6.88 -20.60 -12.37
C ALA A 127 7.36 -22.05 -12.51
N GLY A 128 6.71 -22.99 -11.82
CA GLY A 128 6.96 -24.43 -11.96
C GLY A 128 6.74 -24.96 -13.37
N VAL A 129 5.60 -24.61 -13.98
CA VAL A 129 5.27 -24.97 -15.36
C VAL A 129 6.34 -24.43 -16.31
N ALA A 130 6.70 -23.15 -16.18
CA ALA A 130 7.72 -22.54 -17.00
C ALA A 130 9.09 -23.23 -16.83
N PHE A 131 9.50 -23.49 -15.59
CA PHE A 131 10.75 -24.18 -15.27
C PHE A 131 10.82 -25.59 -15.87
N SER A 132 9.76 -26.39 -15.70
CA SER A 132 9.70 -27.74 -16.26
C SER A 132 9.75 -27.74 -17.78
N SER A 133 9.00 -26.83 -18.43
CA SER A 133 9.05 -26.68 -19.90
C SER A 133 10.42 -26.25 -20.40
N MET A 134 11.09 -25.31 -19.73
CA MET A 134 12.45 -24.88 -20.08
C MET A 134 13.47 -26.02 -19.91
N ARG A 135 13.30 -26.87 -18.91
CA ARG A 135 14.20 -28.01 -18.65
C ARG A 135 14.01 -29.15 -19.64
N ASN A 136 12.76 -29.48 -19.98
CA ASN A 136 12.42 -30.64 -20.81
C ASN A 136 12.43 -30.32 -22.32
N GLY A 137 12.38 -29.05 -22.70
CA GLY A 137 12.31 -28.59 -24.09
C GLY A 137 10.95 -28.85 -24.76
N ASP A 138 10.76 -28.26 -25.95
CA ASP A 138 9.48 -28.33 -26.68
C ASP A 138 9.23 -29.68 -27.40
N ALA A 139 10.24 -30.57 -27.46
CA ALA A 139 10.24 -31.73 -28.34
C ALA A 139 9.17 -32.80 -28.02
N ASN A 140 8.72 -32.89 -26.76
CA ASN A 140 7.73 -33.89 -26.32
C ASN A 140 6.45 -33.30 -25.74
N GLY A 141 6.33 -31.96 -25.63
CA GLY A 141 5.20 -31.31 -24.94
C GLY A 141 5.04 -31.70 -23.46
N ALA A 142 6.00 -32.43 -22.89
CA ALA A 142 5.89 -33.03 -21.58
C ALA A 142 6.31 -32.03 -20.49
N ASN A 143 5.33 -31.56 -19.72
CA ASN A 143 5.55 -30.82 -18.50
C ASN A 143 5.37 -31.75 -17.29
N ASP A 144 6.22 -31.65 -16.28
CA ASP A 144 6.15 -32.55 -15.12
C ASP A 144 4.96 -32.22 -14.22
N PHE A 145 4.45 -31.00 -14.29
CA PHE A 145 3.51 -30.45 -13.33
C PHE A 145 2.13 -30.13 -13.91
N ALA A 146 2.02 -29.90 -15.22
CA ALA A 146 0.77 -29.54 -15.88
C ALA A 146 0.47 -30.42 -17.09
N GLU A 147 -0.81 -30.63 -17.36
CA GLU A 147 -1.28 -31.08 -18.67
C GLU A 147 -1.36 -29.88 -19.60
N LEU A 148 -0.79 -30.01 -20.80
CA LEU A 148 -0.72 -28.91 -21.78
C LEU A 148 -1.45 -29.29 -23.07
N GLU A 149 -2.27 -28.36 -23.57
CA GLU A 149 -3.08 -28.52 -24.78
C GLU A 149 -2.88 -27.30 -25.69
N TYR A 150 -2.72 -27.49 -27.00
CA TYR A 150 -2.74 -26.36 -27.93
C TYR A 150 -4.17 -25.95 -28.23
N MET A 151 -4.50 -24.69 -27.93
CA MET A 151 -5.82 -24.11 -28.20
C MET A 151 -5.70 -22.85 -29.06
N ASN A 152 -6.75 -22.54 -29.81
CA ASN A 152 -6.86 -21.26 -30.51
C ASN A 152 -7.60 -20.27 -29.60
N ILE A 153 -6.87 -19.30 -29.05
CA ILE A 153 -7.38 -18.36 -28.05
C ILE A 153 -7.24 -16.93 -28.56
N THR A 154 -8.17 -16.07 -28.15
CA THR A 154 -8.07 -14.62 -28.27
C THR A 154 -8.45 -13.94 -26.96
N VAL A 155 -8.14 -12.65 -26.82
CA VAL A 155 -8.58 -11.85 -25.66
C VAL A 155 -9.62 -10.84 -26.14
N ILE A 156 -10.77 -10.83 -25.48
CA ILE A 156 -11.79 -9.82 -25.71
C ILE A 156 -11.31 -8.50 -25.10
N THR A 157 -11.22 -7.47 -25.93
CA THR A 157 -10.67 -6.15 -25.55
C THR A 157 -11.71 -5.05 -25.45
N SER A 158 -12.91 -5.31 -25.98
CA SER A 158 -14.05 -4.41 -25.93
C SER A 158 -15.34 -5.19 -26.22
N ASN A 159 -16.48 -4.62 -25.83
CA ASN A 159 -17.80 -5.25 -25.91
C ASN A 159 -18.61 -4.76 -27.10
N LYS A 160 -19.43 -5.65 -27.68
CA LYS A 160 -20.38 -5.28 -28.75
C LYS A 160 -21.48 -4.34 -28.22
N PRO A 161 -22.07 -3.48 -29.07
CA PRO A 161 -21.80 -3.33 -30.50
C PRO A 161 -20.49 -2.58 -30.79
N TYR A 162 -19.74 -3.04 -31.80
CA TYR A 162 -18.51 -2.39 -32.23
C TYR A 162 -18.82 -1.16 -33.10
N GLY A 163 -18.01 -0.11 -32.96
CA GLY A 163 -18.12 1.14 -33.69
C GLY A 163 -18.99 2.19 -33.01
N VAL A 164 -19.61 1.88 -31.87
CA VAL A 164 -20.38 2.85 -31.08
C VAL A 164 -19.43 3.68 -30.23
N HIS A 165 -19.60 5.00 -30.27
CA HIS A 165 -18.80 5.95 -29.50
C HIS A 165 -19.61 6.45 -28.30
N ASP A 166 -19.36 5.86 -27.13
CA ASP A 166 -19.99 6.22 -25.85
C ASP A 166 -18.99 6.88 -24.87
N GLY A 167 -17.78 7.15 -25.34
CA GLY A 167 -16.69 7.75 -24.54
C GLY A 167 -15.94 6.77 -23.62
N SER A 168 -16.35 5.50 -23.53
CA SER A 168 -15.71 4.52 -22.64
C SER A 168 -14.34 4.05 -23.13
N ASN A 169 -14.15 4.00 -24.46
CA ASN A 169 -12.97 3.40 -25.07
C ASN A 169 -11.92 4.46 -25.46
N PRO A 170 -10.77 4.52 -24.76
CA PRO A 170 -9.79 5.59 -24.93
C PRO A 170 -8.97 5.46 -26.24
N PHE A 171 -9.12 4.37 -26.99
CA PHE A 171 -8.43 4.21 -28.28
C PHE A 171 -9.08 5.01 -29.41
N PHE A 172 -10.34 5.39 -29.25
CA PHE A 172 -11.14 6.13 -30.23
C PHE A 172 -11.50 7.49 -29.62
N ASP A 173 -10.59 8.46 -29.69
CA ASP A 173 -10.71 9.79 -29.07
C ASP A 173 -11.06 10.90 -30.07
N GLY A 174 -11.70 10.54 -31.19
CA GLY A 174 -12.09 11.48 -32.26
C GLY A 174 -10.95 11.91 -33.19
N ARG A 175 -9.73 11.41 -33.01
CA ARG A 175 -8.62 11.61 -33.96
C ARG A 175 -8.92 10.92 -35.30
N ALA A 176 -8.38 11.49 -36.38
CA ALA A 176 -8.52 10.96 -37.74
C ALA A 176 -7.97 9.51 -37.88
N THR A 177 -6.90 9.20 -37.15
CA THR A 177 -6.36 7.84 -37.02
C THR A 177 -6.50 7.40 -35.56
N PRO A 178 -7.27 6.34 -35.27
CA PRO A 178 -7.37 5.79 -33.93
C PRO A 178 -6.02 5.38 -33.37
N LYS A 179 -5.88 5.38 -32.03
CA LYS A 179 -4.64 4.97 -31.37
C LYS A 179 -4.25 3.57 -31.82
N PHE A 180 -2.95 3.34 -31.95
CA PHE A 180 -2.37 2.07 -32.40
C PHE A 180 -2.82 1.61 -33.80
N GLY A 181 -3.40 2.51 -34.62
CA GLY A 181 -3.86 2.18 -35.96
C GLY A 181 -5.08 1.25 -35.99
N LEU A 182 -5.86 1.23 -34.91
CA LEU A 182 -7.04 0.35 -34.80
C LEU A 182 -8.14 0.75 -35.79
N LYS A 183 -8.90 -0.26 -36.25
CA LYS A 183 -10.00 -0.07 -37.19
C LYS A 183 -11.28 0.32 -36.46
N VAL A 184 -11.89 1.44 -36.87
CA VAL A 184 -13.24 1.84 -36.43
C VAL A 184 -14.25 0.77 -36.85
N GLY A 185 -15.10 0.34 -35.92
CA GLY A 185 -16.02 -0.79 -36.12
C GLY A 185 -15.36 -2.17 -36.11
N GLY A 186 -14.05 -2.24 -35.82
CA GLY A 186 -13.34 -3.49 -35.58
C GLY A 186 -13.58 -4.05 -34.17
N VAL A 187 -13.01 -5.22 -33.88
CA VAL A 187 -13.20 -5.96 -32.60
C VAL A 187 -12.71 -5.21 -31.35
N HIS A 188 -11.90 -4.17 -31.52
CA HIS A 188 -11.40 -3.30 -30.45
C HIS A 188 -12.23 -2.03 -30.27
N SER A 189 -13.25 -1.81 -31.11
CA SER A 189 -14.00 -0.55 -31.24
C SER A 189 -15.31 -0.54 -30.44
N GLY A 190 -15.44 -1.38 -29.43
CA GLY A 190 -16.63 -1.50 -28.59
C GLY A 190 -16.55 -0.71 -27.28
N HIS A 191 -17.56 -0.89 -26.45
CA HIS A 191 -17.57 -0.38 -25.07
C HIS A 191 -16.49 -1.06 -24.23
N VAL A 192 -15.77 -0.30 -23.40
CA VAL A 192 -14.79 -0.83 -22.44
C VAL A 192 -15.28 -0.53 -21.03
N GLN A 193 -15.32 -1.55 -20.17
CA GLN A 193 -15.76 -1.36 -18.79
C GLN A 193 -14.98 -0.24 -18.07
N THR A 194 -15.70 0.80 -17.65
CA THR A 194 -15.11 2.02 -17.05
C THR A 194 -15.02 1.97 -15.52
N GLY A 195 -15.65 0.99 -14.87
CA GLY A 195 -15.60 0.82 -13.43
C GLY A 195 -16.46 -0.33 -12.92
N ILE A 196 -16.52 -0.48 -11.59
CA ILE A 196 -17.28 -1.55 -10.92
C ILE A 196 -18.80 -1.36 -11.09
N ARG A 197 -19.25 -0.11 -11.18
CA ARG A 197 -20.68 0.26 -11.32
C ARG A 197 -21.05 0.67 -12.73
N ASP A 198 -20.31 0.20 -13.72
CA ASP A 198 -20.59 0.52 -15.12
C ASP A 198 -22.00 0.06 -15.51
N SER A 199 -22.88 1.01 -15.80
CA SER A 199 -24.28 0.74 -16.12
C SER A 199 -24.47 -0.09 -17.40
N PHE A 200 -23.51 0.00 -18.33
CA PHE A 200 -23.54 -0.83 -19.53
C PHE A 200 -23.28 -2.29 -19.19
N CYS A 201 -22.31 -2.55 -18.31
CA CYS A 201 -21.91 -3.89 -17.91
C CYS A 201 -22.93 -4.57 -16.99
N LEU A 202 -23.60 -3.80 -16.13
CA LEU A 202 -24.61 -4.33 -15.23
C LEU A 202 -25.89 -4.72 -15.98
N VAL A 203 -26.51 -5.81 -15.53
CA VAL A 203 -27.77 -6.32 -16.09
C VAL A 203 -28.84 -6.27 -14.98
N PRO A 204 -29.87 -5.42 -15.08
CA PRO A 204 -30.92 -5.32 -14.08
C PRO A 204 -31.57 -6.69 -13.80
N GLY A 205 -31.62 -7.09 -12.54
CA GLY A 205 -32.21 -8.38 -12.12
C GLY A 205 -31.31 -9.61 -12.31
N SER A 206 -30.07 -9.44 -12.78
CA SER A 206 -29.06 -10.52 -12.88
C SER A 206 -27.93 -10.29 -11.88
N ASN A 207 -27.42 -11.37 -11.30
CA ASN A 207 -26.21 -11.35 -10.47
C ASN A 207 -24.92 -11.45 -11.31
N ALA A 208 -25.05 -11.63 -12.63
CA ALA A 208 -23.94 -11.73 -13.58
C ALA A 208 -24.04 -10.61 -14.62
N GLY A 209 -22.96 -9.85 -14.76
CA GLY A 209 -22.85 -8.77 -15.75
C GLY A 209 -22.55 -9.29 -17.16
N ARG A 210 -22.64 -8.39 -18.13
CA ARG A 210 -22.51 -8.72 -19.56
C ARG A 210 -21.13 -8.41 -20.15
N CYS A 211 -20.31 -7.62 -19.47
CA CYS A 211 -19.01 -7.23 -20.01
C CYS A 211 -18.02 -8.39 -20.01
N GLN A 212 -17.17 -8.41 -21.02
CA GLN A 212 -16.21 -9.48 -21.31
C GLN A 212 -14.80 -8.94 -21.53
N ASP A 213 -14.51 -7.67 -21.23
CA ASP A 213 -13.15 -7.13 -21.33
C ASP A 213 -12.19 -8.01 -20.52
N GLY A 214 -11.11 -8.46 -21.14
CA GLY A 214 -10.14 -9.37 -20.53
C GLY A 214 -10.54 -10.85 -20.52
N TYR A 215 -11.68 -11.23 -21.12
CA TYR A 215 -12.03 -12.63 -21.28
C TYR A 215 -11.10 -13.31 -22.30
N THR A 216 -10.43 -14.38 -21.87
CA THR A 216 -9.59 -15.25 -22.72
C THR A 216 -10.47 -16.32 -23.33
N LYS A 217 -10.84 -16.13 -24.60
CA LYS A 217 -11.86 -16.92 -25.26
C LYS A 217 -11.25 -17.90 -26.25
N GLU A 218 -11.64 -19.17 -26.15
CA GLU A 218 -11.38 -20.17 -27.19
C GLU A 218 -12.24 -19.86 -28.43
N VAL A 219 -11.61 -19.79 -29.59
CA VAL A 219 -12.24 -19.37 -30.86
C VAL A 219 -11.82 -20.27 -32.01
N THR A 220 -12.69 -20.41 -33.00
CA THR A 220 -12.46 -21.24 -34.20
C THR A 220 -12.10 -20.41 -35.44
N GLY A 221 -12.24 -19.09 -35.38
CA GLY A 221 -11.96 -18.18 -36.49
C GLY A 221 -10.52 -17.69 -36.56
N SER A 222 -10.23 -16.86 -37.57
CA SER A 222 -8.90 -16.28 -37.84
C SER A 222 -8.43 -15.27 -36.78
N GLU A 223 -9.32 -14.86 -35.88
CA GLU A 223 -9.03 -13.99 -34.73
C GLU A 223 -8.34 -14.71 -33.57
N GLY A 224 -8.28 -16.04 -33.62
CA GLY A 224 -7.56 -16.85 -32.65
C GLY A 224 -6.10 -17.01 -32.98
N VAL A 225 -5.27 -17.08 -31.94
CA VAL A 225 -3.87 -17.48 -32.05
C VAL A 225 -3.65 -18.81 -31.35
N ARG A 226 -2.79 -19.65 -31.92
CA ARG A 226 -2.45 -20.95 -31.36
C ARG A 226 -1.54 -20.75 -30.14
N VAL A 227 -2.04 -21.10 -28.96
CA VAL A 227 -1.38 -20.93 -27.67
C VAL A 227 -1.27 -22.30 -27.00
N HIS A 228 -0.18 -22.55 -26.29
CA HIS A 228 -0.04 -23.76 -25.48
C HIS A 228 -0.63 -23.49 -24.10
N VAL A 229 -1.65 -24.22 -23.68
CA VAL A 229 -2.46 -23.88 -22.51
C VAL A 229 -2.34 -24.98 -21.47
N ALA A 230 -2.00 -24.61 -20.24
CA ALA A 230 -2.12 -25.52 -19.11
C ALA A 230 -3.60 -25.71 -18.77
N THR A 231 -4.07 -26.96 -18.80
CA THR A 231 -5.49 -27.29 -18.57
C THR A 231 -5.76 -27.83 -17.16
N SER A 232 -4.76 -28.44 -16.53
CA SER A 232 -4.82 -28.91 -15.15
C SER A 232 -3.43 -29.14 -14.56
N ALA A 233 -3.32 -29.13 -13.24
CA ALA A 233 -2.15 -29.60 -12.51
C ALA A 233 -2.18 -31.13 -12.41
N LYS A 234 -1.04 -31.78 -12.66
CA LYS A 234 -0.90 -33.23 -12.63
C LYS A 234 -1.10 -33.77 -11.21
N PRO A 235 -1.92 -34.82 -11.04
CA PRO A 235 -2.10 -35.45 -9.73
C PRO A 235 -0.80 -36.11 -9.29
N ASN A 236 -0.54 -36.08 -7.99
CA ASN A 236 0.57 -36.83 -7.43
C ASN A 236 0.34 -38.33 -7.61
N THR A 237 1.31 -39.02 -8.20
CA THR A 237 1.25 -40.44 -8.52
C THR A 237 1.63 -41.34 -7.33
N VAL A 238 2.17 -40.77 -6.25
CA VAL A 238 2.59 -41.51 -5.05
C VAL A 238 1.39 -41.80 -4.14
N TYR A 239 1.08 -43.09 -3.96
CA TYR A 239 0.04 -43.57 -3.05
C TYR A 239 0.34 -43.17 -1.59
N ASN A 240 -0.69 -42.74 -0.84
CA ASN A 240 -0.59 -42.21 0.53
C ASN A 240 0.34 -40.98 0.70
N SER A 241 0.62 -40.23 -0.36
CA SER A 241 1.30 -38.94 -0.21
C SER A 241 0.39 -37.93 0.49
N ALA A 242 0.98 -37.09 1.34
CA ALA A 242 0.29 -35.93 1.91
C ALA A 242 0.10 -34.78 0.90
N PHE A 243 0.57 -34.96 -0.34
CA PHE A 243 0.47 -34.00 -1.43
C PHE A 243 -0.41 -34.55 -2.54
N ASP A 244 -1.38 -33.76 -2.99
CA ASP A 244 -2.36 -34.11 -4.02
C ASP A 244 -1.87 -33.83 -5.46
N ARG A 245 -0.87 -32.97 -5.61
CA ARG A 245 -0.25 -32.58 -6.90
C ARG A 245 1.26 -32.80 -6.89
N GLU A 246 1.82 -33.16 -8.05
CA GLU A 246 3.27 -33.32 -8.25
C GLU A 246 4.03 -32.03 -7.93
N PHE A 247 3.48 -30.88 -8.33
CA PHE A 247 4.09 -29.59 -8.06
C PHE A 247 4.20 -29.27 -6.57
N SER A 248 3.16 -29.57 -5.78
CA SER A 248 3.12 -29.23 -4.35
C SER A 248 4.31 -29.83 -3.59
N LYS A 249 4.63 -31.10 -3.87
CA LYS A 249 5.80 -31.77 -3.30
C LYS A 249 7.11 -31.14 -3.79
N ASN A 250 7.24 -30.98 -5.11
CA ASN A 250 8.47 -30.45 -5.71
C ASN A 250 8.78 -29.03 -5.22
N PHE A 251 7.76 -28.19 -5.06
CA PHE A 251 7.92 -26.84 -4.55
C PHE A 251 8.56 -26.81 -3.17
N LEU A 252 8.07 -27.65 -2.24
CA LEU A 252 8.64 -27.75 -0.90
C LEU A 252 10.07 -28.30 -0.91
N GLU A 253 10.36 -29.29 -1.78
CA GLU A 253 11.70 -29.82 -1.96
C GLU A 253 12.69 -28.75 -2.43
N VAL A 254 12.34 -28.02 -3.51
CA VAL A 254 13.18 -26.97 -4.09
C VAL A 254 13.44 -25.86 -3.08
N LEU A 255 12.40 -25.43 -2.34
CA LEU A 255 12.51 -24.37 -1.34
C LEU A 255 13.45 -24.74 -0.17
N ASN A 256 13.64 -26.03 0.09
CA ASN A 256 14.49 -26.55 1.17
C ASN A 256 15.88 -27.00 0.68
N LEU A 257 16.27 -26.73 -0.56
CA LEU A 257 17.59 -27.08 -1.07
C LEU A 257 18.70 -26.22 -0.45
N ALA A 258 19.44 -26.80 0.51
CA ALA A 258 20.47 -26.09 1.27
C ALA A 258 21.61 -25.50 0.42
N LYS A 259 21.92 -26.07 -0.76
CA LYS A 259 22.99 -25.57 -1.63
C LYS A 259 22.62 -24.26 -2.33
N GLN A 260 21.32 -23.96 -2.45
CA GLN A 260 20.77 -22.77 -3.09
C GLN A 260 20.28 -21.72 -2.08
N ALA A 261 20.48 -21.97 -0.77
CA ALA A 261 20.10 -21.03 0.28
C ALA A 261 20.84 -19.69 0.11
N GLY A 262 20.08 -18.60 0.21
CA GLY A 262 20.58 -17.24 0.21
C GLY A 262 21.49 -16.99 1.40
N ARG A 263 22.71 -16.58 1.12
CA ARG A 263 23.66 -16.13 2.16
C ARG A 263 23.43 -14.65 2.42
N PHE A 264 22.41 -14.33 3.21
CA PHE A 264 22.12 -12.94 3.59
C PHE A 264 23.05 -12.49 4.72
N ASN A 265 23.95 -11.56 4.40
CA ASN A 265 24.65 -10.81 5.43
C ASN A 265 23.87 -9.52 5.73
N ILE A 266 22.91 -9.63 6.65
CA ILE A 266 22.01 -8.51 7.00
C ILE A 266 22.80 -7.28 7.45
N SER A 267 23.95 -7.42 8.10
CA SER A 267 24.75 -6.26 8.53
C SER A 267 25.40 -5.50 7.37
N THR A 268 25.55 -6.11 6.19
CA THR A 268 26.02 -5.40 4.99
C THR A 268 24.90 -4.63 4.28
N GLN A 269 23.67 -5.11 4.36
CA GLN A 269 22.51 -4.47 3.72
C GLN A 269 21.87 -3.42 4.62
N PHE A 270 21.88 -3.66 5.92
CA PHE A 270 21.28 -2.83 6.96
C PHE A 270 22.29 -2.70 8.11
N PRO A 271 23.27 -1.77 8.01
CA PRO A 271 24.36 -1.67 8.98
C PRO A 271 23.87 -1.50 10.43
N TYR A 272 22.68 -0.92 10.62
CA TYR A 272 22.11 -0.64 11.94
C TYR A 272 21.05 -1.65 12.40
N TYR A 273 20.87 -2.78 11.70
CA TYR A 273 19.76 -3.73 11.93
C TYR A 273 19.68 -4.28 13.39
N ARG A 274 20.79 -4.28 14.13
CA ARG A 274 20.84 -4.76 15.53
C ARG A 274 21.43 -3.76 16.52
N GLU A 275 21.75 -2.55 16.07
CA GLU A 275 22.45 -1.58 16.90
C GLU A 275 21.45 -0.65 17.56
N VAL A 276 21.28 -0.77 18.88
CA VAL A 276 20.75 0.32 19.69
C VAL A 276 21.89 1.31 19.87
N LEU A 277 21.97 2.30 18.97
CA LEU A 277 23.08 3.26 18.91
C LEU A 277 23.21 4.08 20.21
N TYR A 278 22.10 4.31 20.89
CA TYR A 278 22.03 5.00 22.18
C TYR A 278 20.70 4.68 22.86
N LYS A 279 20.72 4.35 24.16
CA LYS A 279 19.52 4.26 24.98
C LYS A 279 19.62 5.33 26.07
N PRO A 280 18.77 6.37 26.05
CA PRO A 280 18.82 7.37 27.10
C PRO A 280 18.47 6.71 28.45
N ASP A 281 19.22 7.07 29.49
CA ASP A 281 18.92 6.65 30.85
C ASP A 281 17.97 7.68 31.49
N PHE A 282 16.79 7.22 31.84
CA PHE A 282 15.74 8.03 32.45
C PHE A 282 15.53 7.69 33.93
N ILE A 283 16.39 6.85 34.51
CA ILE A 283 16.36 6.51 35.93
C ILE A 283 16.61 7.79 36.74
N ASN A 284 15.70 8.10 37.67
CA ASN A 284 15.72 9.28 38.54
C ASN A 284 15.56 10.65 37.86
N VAL A 285 15.12 10.71 36.59
CA VAL A 285 14.78 11.99 35.94
C VAL A 285 13.36 12.41 36.30
N SER A 286 13.17 13.65 36.76
CA SER A 286 11.86 14.22 37.06
C SER A 286 11.02 14.36 35.79
N ARG A 287 9.70 14.20 35.92
CA ARG A 287 8.77 14.27 34.78
C ARG A 287 8.33 15.71 34.58
N GLY A 288 8.56 16.23 33.37
CA GLY A 288 8.02 17.50 32.91
C GLY A 288 6.54 17.41 32.57
N LYS A 289 6.07 18.37 31.76
CA LYS A 289 4.65 18.44 31.39
C LYS A 289 4.26 17.24 30.50
N PRO A 290 3.16 16.52 30.81
CA PRO A 290 2.65 15.45 29.97
C PRO A 290 2.21 15.99 28.60
N VAL A 291 2.80 15.50 27.51
CA VAL A 291 2.47 15.92 26.13
C VAL A 291 2.05 14.73 25.27
N ILE A 292 0.90 14.85 24.61
CA ILE A 292 0.49 13.99 23.48
C ILE A 292 0.82 14.71 22.18
N PHE A 293 1.48 14.01 21.26
CA PHE A 293 1.74 14.52 19.91
C PHE A 293 0.81 13.84 18.91
N ASP A 294 -0.07 14.61 18.27
CA ASP A 294 -1.00 14.17 17.22
C ASP A 294 -0.47 14.61 15.86
N MET A 295 0.05 13.66 15.10
CA MET A 295 0.80 13.89 13.87
C MET A 295 0.12 13.20 12.68
N ASP A 296 0.34 13.69 11.46
CA ASP A 296 -0.22 13.13 10.23
C ASP A 296 0.83 12.53 9.29
N MET A 297 2.01 12.27 9.85
CA MET A 297 3.13 11.55 9.25
C MET A 297 3.73 12.26 8.04
N SER A 298 3.72 13.59 8.07
CA SER A 298 4.52 14.39 7.16
C SER A 298 6.02 14.24 7.46
N PRO A 299 6.92 14.55 6.51
CA PRO A 299 8.36 14.67 6.80
C PRO A 299 8.67 15.65 7.94
N GLY A 300 7.90 16.75 8.05
CA GLY A 300 8.02 17.73 9.12
C GLY A 300 7.71 17.12 10.48
N ASP A 301 6.62 16.34 10.58
CA ASP A 301 6.22 15.67 11.80
C ASP A 301 7.27 14.72 12.36
N PHE A 302 7.93 13.96 11.48
CA PHE A 302 8.97 13.04 11.92
C PHE A 302 10.17 13.78 12.52
N VAL A 303 10.52 14.95 11.96
CA VAL A 303 11.55 15.83 12.55
C VAL A 303 11.06 16.43 13.86
N SER A 304 9.81 16.88 13.94
CA SER A 304 9.19 17.38 15.17
C SER A 304 9.15 16.32 16.27
N LEU A 305 8.83 15.07 15.93
CA LEU A 305 8.89 13.95 16.86
C LEU A 305 10.31 13.74 17.40
N ILE A 306 11.33 13.74 16.52
CA ILE A 306 12.73 13.65 16.95
C ILE A 306 13.08 14.80 17.90
N TYR A 307 12.68 16.04 17.57
CA TYR A 307 12.92 17.21 18.42
C TYR A 307 12.27 17.07 19.80
N LEU A 308 11.00 16.68 19.87
CA LEU A 308 10.27 16.46 21.12
C LEU A 308 10.88 15.36 21.98
N LEU A 309 11.40 14.30 21.35
CA LEU A 309 12.09 13.20 22.05
C LEU A 309 13.50 13.58 22.54
N LYS A 310 14.12 14.61 21.93
CA LYS A 310 15.42 15.16 22.35
C LYS A 310 15.28 16.27 23.40
N ALA A 311 14.11 16.88 23.53
CA ALA A 311 13.85 17.88 24.55
C ALA A 311 14.08 17.29 25.97
N PRO A 312 14.65 18.07 26.91
CA PRO A 312 14.87 17.59 28.28
C PRO A 312 13.56 17.11 28.92
N ARG A 313 13.59 15.91 29.49
CA ARG A 313 12.40 15.22 30.02
C ARG A 313 11.78 15.95 31.22
N GLU A 314 12.58 16.74 31.92
CA GLU A 314 12.16 17.60 33.03
C GLU A 314 11.27 18.76 32.55
N VAL A 315 11.33 19.10 31.26
CA VAL A 315 10.51 20.13 30.62
C VAL A 315 9.28 19.51 29.96
N ILE A 316 9.50 18.49 29.12
CA ILE A 316 8.45 17.83 28.32
C ILE A 316 8.53 16.32 28.51
N ASP A 317 7.43 15.69 28.92
CA ASP A 317 7.32 14.23 28.96
C ASP A 317 6.39 13.73 27.85
N VAL A 318 6.98 13.38 26.68
CA VAL A 318 6.26 12.79 25.53
C VAL A 318 5.88 11.32 25.79
N LYS A 319 6.19 10.76 26.96
CA LYS A 319 5.81 9.38 27.32
C LYS A 319 4.30 9.13 27.21
N VAL A 320 3.50 10.19 27.22
CA VAL A 320 2.05 10.12 27.19
C VAL A 320 1.58 9.41 25.92
N GLY A 321 2.01 9.81 24.72
CA GLY A 321 1.68 9.04 23.52
C GLY A 321 1.80 9.82 22.23
N VAL A 322 1.83 9.07 21.13
CA VAL A 322 1.74 9.60 19.77
C VAL A 322 0.41 9.15 19.17
N LEU A 323 -0.38 10.09 18.66
CA LEU A 323 -1.57 9.81 17.87
C LEU A 323 -1.24 10.06 16.41
N VAL A 324 -1.64 9.14 15.54
CA VAL A 324 -1.44 9.25 14.10
C VAL A 324 -2.78 9.56 13.47
N ASN A 325 -2.87 10.65 12.70
CA ASN A 325 -4.05 10.97 11.92
C ASN A 325 -3.97 10.27 10.56
N GLY A 326 -4.86 9.29 10.33
CA GLY A 326 -4.91 8.56 9.06
C GLY A 326 -5.43 9.38 7.88
N ASN A 327 -5.99 10.58 8.13
CA ASN A 327 -6.43 11.55 7.13
C ASN A 327 -5.26 12.46 6.64
N GLY A 328 -4.03 11.97 6.78
CA GLY A 328 -2.77 12.71 6.67
C GLY A 328 -1.93 12.44 5.42
N TRP A 329 -0.64 12.82 5.48
CA TRP A 329 0.34 12.76 4.40
C TRP A 329 0.86 11.36 4.05
N ALA A 330 0.66 10.38 4.92
CA ALA A 330 1.16 9.02 4.75
C ALA A 330 0.06 7.98 4.89
N ASN A 331 0.26 6.82 4.25
CA ASN A 331 -0.58 5.66 4.45
C ASN A 331 -0.40 5.08 5.85
N ILE A 332 -1.48 4.61 6.46
CA ILE A 332 -1.42 4.00 7.79
C ILE A 332 -0.47 2.80 7.91
N ALA A 333 -0.19 2.10 6.79
CA ALA A 333 0.75 1.00 6.74
C ALA A 333 2.21 1.44 6.97
N SER A 334 2.53 2.72 6.85
CA SER A 334 3.88 3.26 7.09
C SER A 334 4.09 3.74 8.54
N ILE A 335 3.15 3.47 9.46
CA ILE A 335 3.29 3.77 10.90
C ILE A 335 4.52 3.08 11.53
N ASP A 336 5.04 2.04 10.87
CA ASP A 336 6.33 1.42 11.13
C ASP A 336 7.48 2.44 11.24
N ILE A 337 7.43 3.54 10.49
CA ILE A 337 8.44 4.62 10.55
C ILE A 337 8.41 5.31 11.92
N VAL A 338 7.22 5.52 12.49
CA VAL A 338 7.08 6.07 13.85
C VAL A 338 7.72 5.10 14.85
N TYR A 339 7.49 3.80 14.70
CA TYR A 339 8.13 2.79 15.55
C TYR A 339 9.65 2.75 15.39
N ASP A 340 10.16 2.87 14.17
CA ASP A 340 11.59 2.86 13.87
C ASP A 340 12.29 4.10 14.46
N ILE A 341 11.64 5.28 14.44
CA ILE A 341 12.13 6.49 15.11
C ILE A 341 12.08 6.34 16.64
N LEU A 342 10.98 5.84 17.20
CA LEU A 342 10.88 5.58 18.64
C LEU A 342 11.95 4.59 19.10
N HIS A 343 12.21 3.56 18.30
CA HIS A 343 13.24 2.56 18.58
C HIS A 343 14.65 3.18 18.51
N MET A 344 14.93 4.00 17.49
CA MET A 344 16.17 4.78 17.38
C MET A 344 16.42 5.64 18.61
N MET A 345 15.35 6.23 19.17
CA MET A 345 15.39 7.07 20.36
C MET A 345 15.37 6.29 21.69
N GLY A 346 15.30 4.95 21.65
CA GLY A 346 15.18 4.11 22.85
C GLY A 346 13.86 4.30 23.61
N ARG A 347 12.81 4.73 22.91
CA ARG A 347 11.48 5.11 23.43
C ARG A 347 10.36 4.19 22.94
N ASP A 348 10.66 2.90 22.83
CA ASP A 348 9.65 1.87 22.54
C ASP A 348 8.52 1.81 23.58
N ASP A 349 8.68 2.47 24.74
CA ASP A 349 7.67 2.62 25.80
C ASP A 349 6.51 3.56 25.43
N ILE A 350 6.65 4.39 24.40
CA ILE A 350 5.62 5.35 24.00
C ILE A 350 4.50 4.63 23.23
N PRO A 351 3.23 4.70 23.69
CA PRO A 351 2.12 4.13 22.94
C PRO A 351 1.86 4.96 21.67
N VAL A 352 1.56 4.27 20.56
CA VAL A 352 1.21 4.91 19.28
C VAL A 352 -0.18 4.45 18.90
N GLY A 353 -1.09 5.39 18.69
CA GLY A 353 -2.49 5.11 18.40
C GLY A 353 -2.88 5.59 17.00
N LEU A 354 -3.50 4.72 16.21
CA LEU A 354 -3.95 5.04 14.87
C LEU A 354 -5.37 5.64 14.87
N GLY A 355 -5.50 6.82 14.29
CA GLY A 355 -6.74 7.54 14.09
C GLY A 355 -7.54 7.10 12.87
N ASN A 356 -8.66 7.78 12.61
CA ASN A 356 -9.46 7.52 11.42
C ASN A 356 -8.69 7.90 10.15
N THR A 357 -8.91 7.14 9.07
CA THR A 357 -8.36 7.41 7.74
C THR A 357 -9.18 8.40 6.92
N THR A 358 -10.30 8.87 7.48
CA THR A 358 -11.24 9.77 6.82
C THR A 358 -11.60 10.92 7.73
N ALA A 359 -11.85 12.07 7.10
CA ALA A 359 -12.40 13.25 7.77
C ALA A 359 -13.74 12.95 8.46
N MET A 360 -14.04 13.72 9.53
CA MET A 360 -15.28 13.57 10.28
C MET A 360 -16.54 13.72 9.42
N GLY A 361 -17.56 12.93 9.74
CA GLY A 361 -18.88 13.01 9.10
C GLY A 361 -18.96 12.40 7.70
N ASN A 362 -17.96 11.61 7.27
CA ASN A 362 -17.96 10.95 5.96
C ASN A 362 -18.14 9.42 6.06
N PRO A 363 -19.36 8.88 5.89
CA PRO A 363 -19.52 7.43 5.79
C PRO A 363 -19.32 6.88 4.36
N THR A 364 -19.64 7.64 3.30
CA THR A 364 -19.56 7.16 1.89
C THR A 364 -19.95 8.21 0.80
N LEU A 365 -20.43 9.41 1.16
CA LEU A 365 -20.99 10.40 0.22
C LEU A 365 -20.56 11.85 0.48
N GLY A 366 -19.65 12.10 1.45
CA GLY A 366 -19.18 13.44 1.82
C GLY A 366 -17.90 13.85 1.10
N CYS A 367 -17.60 15.16 1.09
CA CYS A 367 -16.35 15.72 0.54
C CYS A 367 -15.13 15.09 1.21
N ASN A 368 -14.48 14.13 0.54
CA ASN A 368 -13.21 13.57 0.98
C ASN A 368 -12.11 14.51 0.50
N ASN A 369 -11.48 15.31 1.36
CA ASN A 369 -10.44 16.24 0.93
C ASN A 369 -9.04 15.60 0.80
N VAL A 370 -8.90 14.32 1.12
CA VAL A 370 -7.62 13.57 1.00
C VAL A 370 -7.12 13.48 -0.43
N TYR A 371 -8.00 13.64 -1.45
CA TYR A 371 -7.54 13.72 -2.86
C TYR A 371 -6.55 14.87 -3.10
N ALA A 372 -6.52 15.87 -2.20
CA ALA A 372 -5.56 16.96 -2.28
C ALA A 372 -4.12 16.51 -1.99
N ILE A 373 -3.91 15.35 -1.37
CA ILE A 373 -2.58 14.76 -1.21
C ILE A 373 -2.31 13.91 -2.46
N PRO A 374 -1.29 14.25 -3.26
CA PRO A 374 -1.00 13.47 -4.45
C PRO A 374 -0.46 12.08 -4.10
N LEU A 375 -0.55 11.11 -5.00
CA LEU A 375 -0.01 9.77 -4.73
C LEU A 375 1.52 9.75 -4.68
N GLY A 376 2.19 10.62 -5.45
CA GLY A 376 3.64 10.86 -5.39
C GLY A 376 3.92 12.33 -5.66
N SER A 377 5.17 12.70 -5.97
CA SER A 377 5.56 14.12 -6.12
C SER A 377 5.34 14.92 -4.84
N GLY A 378 5.85 14.43 -3.71
CA GLY A 378 5.72 15.03 -2.39
C GLY A 378 4.47 14.61 -1.61
N GLY A 379 3.74 13.60 -2.09
CA GLY A 379 2.57 13.04 -1.41
C GLY A 379 2.81 11.62 -0.86
N PHE A 380 1.80 10.75 -0.92
CA PHE A 380 1.78 9.48 -0.16
C PHE A 380 3.04 8.63 -0.30
N ILE A 381 3.46 8.27 -1.52
CA ILE A 381 4.62 7.39 -1.76
C ILE A 381 5.91 8.02 -1.19
N ASP A 382 6.07 9.33 -1.35
CA ASP A 382 7.28 10.01 -0.90
C ASP A 382 7.30 10.11 0.64
N SER A 383 6.18 10.44 1.27
CA SER A 383 6.05 10.45 2.73
C SER A 383 6.19 9.03 3.35
N ASP A 384 5.55 8.03 2.75
CA ASP A 384 5.56 6.61 3.18
C ASP A 384 6.95 5.97 3.16
N THR A 385 7.90 6.60 2.46
CA THR A 385 9.28 6.11 2.36
C THR A 385 10.30 7.07 2.98
N LEU A 386 9.84 8.22 3.49
CA LEU A 386 10.69 9.39 3.80
C LEU A 386 11.64 9.71 2.66
N TYR A 387 11.09 9.76 1.44
CA TYR A 387 11.82 10.01 0.21
C TYR A 387 12.97 8.99 0.03
N GLY A 388 12.71 7.74 0.42
CA GLY A 388 13.67 6.64 0.40
C GLY A 388 14.67 6.61 1.57
N LEU A 389 14.55 7.47 2.59
CA LEU A 389 15.43 7.49 3.76
C LEU A 389 14.94 6.61 4.91
N ALA A 390 13.69 6.13 4.91
CA ALA A 390 13.17 5.26 5.98
C ALA A 390 14.04 4.01 6.20
N ARG A 391 14.69 3.50 5.15
CA ARG A 391 15.65 2.37 5.23
C ARG A 391 16.91 2.63 6.07
N LEU A 392 17.20 3.88 6.41
CA LEU A 392 18.33 4.26 7.25
C LEU A 392 17.99 4.14 8.74
N LEU A 393 16.70 4.09 9.08
CA LEU A 393 16.23 3.93 10.45
C LEU A 393 16.46 2.48 10.93
N PRO A 394 16.72 2.28 12.23
CA PRO A 394 16.80 0.95 12.79
C PRO A 394 15.42 0.28 12.79
N ARG A 395 15.41 -1.04 12.60
CA ARG A 395 14.17 -1.80 12.50
C ARG A 395 13.61 -2.12 13.89
N SER A 396 12.55 -1.41 14.31
CA SER A 396 11.81 -1.68 15.54
C SER A 396 11.24 -3.11 15.58
N PRO A 397 11.21 -3.76 16.77
CA PRO A 397 10.47 -5.01 16.97
C PRO A 397 8.95 -4.80 16.92
N ARG A 398 8.46 -3.56 17.13
CA ARG A 398 7.05 -3.20 16.97
C ARG A 398 6.74 -3.02 15.48
N ARG A 399 5.59 -3.53 15.03
CA ARG A 399 5.13 -3.45 13.64
C ARG A 399 3.65 -3.18 13.58
N TYR A 400 3.24 -2.52 12.51
CA TYR A 400 1.86 -2.40 12.13
C TYR A 400 1.23 -3.78 11.95
N THR A 401 0.14 -4.00 12.66
CA THR A 401 -0.73 -5.13 12.43
C THR A 401 -2.11 -4.59 12.10
N PRO A 402 -2.67 -4.92 10.92
CA PRO A 402 -3.99 -4.45 10.53
C PRO A 402 -5.06 -4.92 11.51
N GLU A 403 -6.19 -4.22 11.51
CA GLU A 403 -7.33 -4.54 12.38
C GLU A 403 -7.74 -6.01 12.24
N SER A 404 -7.94 -6.65 13.39
CA SER A 404 -8.46 -8.01 13.49
C SER A 404 -9.47 -8.06 14.63
N THR A 405 -10.67 -8.56 14.34
CA THR A 405 -11.68 -8.84 15.37
C THR A 405 -11.29 -10.02 16.25
N ASP A 406 -10.46 -10.91 15.72
CA ASP A 406 -10.16 -12.22 16.33
C ASP A 406 -8.89 -12.19 17.19
N ASP A 407 -8.09 -11.11 17.08
CA ASP A 407 -6.87 -10.91 17.88
C ASP A 407 -6.65 -9.41 18.20
N PRO A 408 -7.48 -8.85 19.11
CA PRO A 408 -7.41 -7.43 19.46
C PRO A 408 -6.17 -7.05 20.27
N GLU A 409 -5.42 -8.02 20.83
CA GLU A 409 -4.21 -7.74 21.61
C GLU A 409 -2.99 -7.46 20.72
N HIS A 410 -2.95 -8.03 19.51
CA HIS A 410 -1.83 -7.88 18.59
C HIS A 410 -2.06 -6.89 17.44
N ARG A 411 -3.26 -6.29 17.34
CA ARG A 411 -3.56 -5.26 16.33
C ARG A 411 -2.93 -3.91 16.68
N GLN A 412 -2.85 -3.04 15.69
CA GLN A 412 -2.51 -1.64 15.90
C GLN A 412 -3.51 -0.98 16.89
N PRO A 413 -3.03 -0.40 18.02
CA PRO A 413 -3.89 0.36 18.94
C PRO A 413 -4.54 1.54 18.24
N LEU A 414 -5.79 1.86 18.59
CA LEU A 414 -6.48 3.03 18.07
C LEU A 414 -6.08 4.30 18.83
N ALA A 415 -6.14 5.46 18.17
CA ALA A 415 -5.83 6.76 18.78
C ALA A 415 -6.69 7.00 20.04
N PHE A 416 -7.98 6.67 19.98
CA PHE A 416 -8.87 6.81 21.12
C PHE A 416 -8.53 5.84 22.27
N GLU A 417 -8.01 4.65 21.99
CA GLU A 417 -7.58 3.69 23.02
C GLU A 417 -6.31 4.15 23.73
N VAL A 418 -5.36 4.70 22.96
CA VAL A 418 -4.16 5.32 23.52
C VAL A 418 -4.54 6.52 24.39
N TRP A 419 -5.43 7.41 23.91
CA TRP A 419 -5.98 8.50 24.71
C TRP A 419 -6.59 8.02 26.05
N GLN A 420 -7.43 6.99 26.01
CA GLN A 420 -8.04 6.44 27.21
C GLN A 420 -7.01 5.81 28.16
N SER A 421 -6.05 5.05 27.62
CA SER A 421 -4.99 4.42 28.39
C SER A 421 -4.15 5.47 29.12
N VAL A 422 -3.78 6.53 28.41
CA VAL A 422 -3.10 7.70 28.95
C VAL A 422 -3.88 8.32 30.10
N ARG A 423 -5.16 8.63 29.87
CA ARG A 423 -5.99 9.34 30.85
C ARG A 423 -6.11 8.54 32.15
N ARG A 424 -6.18 7.20 32.07
CA ARG A 424 -6.22 6.30 33.23
C ARG A 424 -4.91 6.26 34.03
N GLN A 425 -3.78 6.61 33.41
CA GLN A 425 -2.45 6.61 34.05
C GLN A 425 -2.08 7.95 34.70
N LEU A 426 -2.92 8.99 34.54
CA LEU A 426 -2.70 10.29 35.17
C LEU A 426 -2.90 10.23 36.69
N CYS A 427 -2.06 10.92 37.44
CA CYS A 427 -2.31 11.16 38.86
C CYS A 427 -3.43 12.19 39.04
N PRO A 428 -4.15 12.18 40.17
CA PRO A 428 -5.14 13.21 40.47
C PRO A 428 -4.55 14.62 40.38
N GLY A 429 -5.11 15.46 39.51
CA GLY A 429 -4.66 16.83 39.28
C GLY A 429 -3.72 17.02 38.09
N ASP A 430 -3.15 15.95 37.55
CA ASP A 430 -2.33 16.02 36.33
C ASP A 430 -3.16 16.51 35.15
N LYS A 431 -2.52 17.29 34.28
CA LYS A 431 -3.10 17.76 33.02
C LYS A 431 -2.25 17.35 31.84
N ILE A 432 -2.89 17.23 30.68
CA ILE A 432 -2.26 16.88 29.41
C ILE A 432 -2.21 18.12 28.51
N THR A 433 -1.06 18.36 27.90
CA THR A 433 -0.94 19.27 26.77
C THR A 433 -0.99 18.46 25.46
N LEU A 434 -1.76 18.92 24.47
CA LEU A 434 -1.77 18.32 23.15
C LEU A 434 -1.06 19.22 22.15
N LEU A 435 -0.24 18.64 21.28
CA LEU A 435 0.34 19.29 20.12
C LEU A 435 -0.15 18.57 18.88
N THR A 436 -0.84 19.28 17.99
CA THR A 436 -1.41 18.72 16.76
C THR A 436 -0.73 19.34 15.56
N SER A 437 -0.04 18.52 14.76
CA SER A 437 0.63 18.94 13.52
C SER A 437 -0.06 18.48 12.23
N GLY A 438 -1.20 17.80 12.38
CA GLY A 438 -2.04 17.34 11.27
C GLY A 438 -3.49 17.86 11.32
N PRO A 439 -4.41 17.23 10.55
CA PRO A 439 -5.83 17.52 10.63
C PRO A 439 -6.37 17.26 12.04
N LEU A 440 -7.43 17.96 12.43
CA LEU A 440 -7.94 17.93 13.81
C LEU A 440 -8.90 16.76 14.09
N THR A 441 -8.97 15.76 13.20
CA THR A 441 -9.92 14.64 13.23
C THR A 441 -9.84 13.84 14.54
N ASN A 442 -8.63 13.49 14.99
CA ASN A 442 -8.44 12.73 16.22
C ASN A 442 -8.90 13.52 17.44
N LEU A 443 -8.50 14.79 17.54
CA LEU A 443 -8.89 15.66 18.64
C LEU A 443 -10.39 15.92 18.68
N ALA A 444 -11.02 16.14 17.53
CA ALA A 444 -12.47 16.31 17.44
C ALA A 444 -13.20 15.02 17.89
N ASN A 445 -12.74 13.85 17.44
CA ASN A 445 -13.27 12.56 17.89
C ASN A 445 -13.13 12.35 19.40
N ILE A 446 -11.98 12.71 19.98
CA ILE A 446 -11.76 12.67 21.44
C ILE A 446 -12.74 13.61 22.15
N SER A 447 -12.85 14.87 21.70
CA SER A 447 -13.74 15.86 22.32
C SER A 447 -15.22 15.48 22.23
N LEU A 448 -15.63 14.77 21.17
CA LEU A 448 -17.02 14.32 20.99
C LEU A 448 -17.32 13.03 21.78
N SER A 449 -16.33 12.16 21.95
CA SER A 449 -16.52 10.83 22.55
C SER A 449 -16.22 10.79 24.05
N ASP A 450 -15.32 11.63 24.56
CA ASP A 450 -14.93 11.69 25.97
C ASP A 450 -15.35 13.02 26.59
N ARG A 451 -16.48 12.98 27.32
CA ARG A 451 -17.09 14.18 27.95
C ARG A 451 -16.20 14.84 29.01
N ASP A 452 -15.26 14.09 29.59
CA ASP A 452 -14.36 14.61 30.61
C ASP A 452 -13.02 15.06 30.02
N ALA A 453 -12.81 14.94 28.70
CA ALA A 453 -11.53 15.29 28.06
C ALA A 453 -11.14 16.74 28.37
N SER A 454 -12.08 17.69 28.32
CA SER A 454 -11.82 19.10 28.62
C SER A 454 -11.36 19.34 30.07
N SER A 455 -11.67 18.43 30.99
CA SER A 455 -11.24 18.55 32.38
C SER A 455 -9.77 18.18 32.58
N VAL A 456 -9.19 17.34 31.71
CA VAL A 456 -7.79 16.89 31.82
C VAL A 456 -6.86 17.59 30.83
N ILE A 457 -7.40 18.20 29.77
CA ILE A 457 -6.61 18.97 28.80
C ILE A 457 -6.28 20.36 29.37
N GLU A 458 -4.98 20.65 29.53
CA GLU A 458 -4.49 21.98 29.96
C GLU A 458 -4.54 23.00 28.82
N ARG A 459 -3.98 22.59 27.67
CA ARG A 459 -3.74 23.45 26.51
C ARG A 459 -3.55 22.59 25.25
N ILE A 460 -3.91 23.16 24.12
CA ILE A 460 -3.76 22.57 22.80
C ILE A 460 -2.96 23.52 21.92
N TYR A 461 -1.91 23.03 21.29
CA TYR A 461 -1.17 23.74 20.25
C TYR A 461 -1.56 23.17 18.90
N VAL A 462 -2.05 24.02 18.01
CA VAL A 462 -2.54 23.62 16.69
C VAL A 462 -1.68 24.25 15.61
N VAL A 463 -0.94 23.43 14.86
CA VAL A 463 -0.26 23.87 13.64
C VAL A 463 -1.27 23.84 12.50
N GLY A 464 -1.68 25.02 12.05
CA GLY A 464 -2.58 25.14 10.93
C GLY A 464 -3.35 26.46 10.89
N GLY A 465 -4.15 26.60 9.84
CA GLY A 465 -4.93 27.81 9.59
C GLY A 465 -4.12 28.95 8.98
N LEU A 466 -4.85 29.86 8.31
CA LEU A 466 -4.32 31.09 7.74
C LEU A 466 -5.11 32.27 8.33
N ILE A 467 -4.46 33.03 9.21
CA ILE A 467 -5.01 34.30 9.72
C ILE A 467 -4.37 35.42 8.91
N LYS A 468 -5.20 36.20 8.20
CA LYS A 468 -4.73 37.34 7.41
C LYS A 468 -4.67 38.58 8.27
N ASP A 469 -3.48 39.18 8.37
CA ASP A 469 -3.30 40.51 8.96
C ASP A 469 -3.08 41.55 7.85
N GLY A 470 -4.13 41.81 7.06
CA GLY A 470 -4.14 42.84 6.00
C GLY A 470 -3.33 42.55 4.72
N GLY A 471 -2.52 41.48 4.67
CA GLY A 471 -1.66 41.12 3.53
C GLY A 471 -2.31 40.27 2.42
N HIS A 472 -1.56 40.05 1.33
CA HIS A 472 -1.95 39.19 0.19
C HIS A 472 -1.58 37.70 0.37
N GLU A 473 -1.41 37.24 1.61
CA GLU A 473 -1.01 35.88 1.90
C GLU A 473 -2.05 34.86 1.39
N LYS A 474 -1.53 33.79 0.77
CA LYS A 474 -2.31 32.69 0.23
C LYS A 474 -2.12 31.45 1.10
N GLY A 475 -3.14 30.61 1.11
CA GLY A 475 -3.10 29.25 1.63
C GLY A 475 -2.01 28.39 0.97
N ASN A 476 -1.74 27.22 1.54
CA ASN A 476 -0.72 26.27 1.08
C ASN A 476 -1.31 25.03 0.38
N VAL A 477 -2.62 24.96 0.14
CA VAL A 477 -3.26 23.86 -0.62
C VAL A 477 -2.91 23.95 -2.11
N PHE A 478 -1.75 23.42 -2.50
CA PHE A 478 -1.19 23.59 -3.84
C PHE A 478 -1.86 22.72 -4.92
N THR A 479 -2.46 21.59 -4.55
CA THR A 479 -3.14 20.67 -5.46
C THR A 479 -4.55 21.12 -5.84
N VAL A 480 -5.11 22.10 -5.13
CA VAL A 480 -6.44 22.67 -5.40
C VAL A 480 -6.29 24.18 -5.64
N PRO A 481 -5.82 24.62 -6.82
CA PRO A 481 -5.45 26.03 -7.07
C PRO A 481 -6.62 27.03 -6.95
N SER A 482 -7.87 26.53 -7.01
CA SER A 482 -9.08 27.30 -6.76
C SER A 482 -9.25 27.69 -5.30
N ASN A 483 -8.65 26.96 -4.35
CA ASN A 483 -8.69 27.27 -2.93
C ASN A 483 -7.41 27.96 -2.47
N ARG A 484 -7.44 29.30 -2.45
CA ARG A 484 -6.28 30.14 -2.05
C ARG A 484 -6.34 30.61 -0.60
N TYR A 485 -7.31 30.12 0.17
CA TYR A 485 -7.63 30.63 1.51
C TYR A 485 -7.33 29.62 2.61
N ALA A 486 -7.42 28.33 2.30
CA ALA A 486 -7.22 27.29 3.29
C ALA A 486 -5.74 26.97 3.52
N GLU A 487 -5.43 26.64 4.76
CA GLU A 487 -4.23 25.91 5.12
C GLU A 487 -4.53 24.40 5.02
N PHE A 488 -3.51 23.59 4.70
CA PHE A 488 -3.62 22.18 4.35
C PHE A 488 -4.28 21.32 5.44
N ASN A 489 -3.83 21.40 6.69
CA ASN A 489 -4.39 20.63 7.81
C ASN A 489 -5.88 20.97 8.04
N MET A 490 -6.21 22.26 7.97
CA MET A 490 -7.60 22.73 8.07
C MET A 490 -8.44 22.31 6.85
N PHE A 491 -7.82 22.19 5.67
CA PHE A 491 -8.49 21.77 4.45
C PHE A 491 -8.82 20.28 4.46
N LEU A 492 -7.95 19.45 5.03
CA LEU A 492 -8.14 18.00 5.07
C LEU A 492 -9.34 17.57 5.92
N ASP A 493 -9.64 18.30 7.01
CA ASP A 493 -10.85 18.09 7.82
C ASP A 493 -11.41 19.39 8.40
N PRO A 494 -12.15 20.19 7.60
CA PRO A 494 -12.68 21.47 8.05
C PRO A 494 -13.77 21.32 9.12
N LEU A 495 -14.48 20.18 9.16
CA LEU A 495 -15.50 19.93 10.16
C LEU A 495 -14.86 19.68 11.54
N ALA A 496 -13.78 18.89 11.58
CA ALA A 496 -13.00 18.69 12.80
C ALA A 496 -12.36 19.99 13.27
N ALA A 497 -11.77 20.76 12.35
CA ALA A 497 -11.21 22.06 12.67
C ALA A 497 -12.24 22.99 13.31
N LYS A 498 -13.44 23.10 12.70
CA LYS A 498 -14.53 23.88 13.28
C LYS A 498 -14.93 23.38 14.67
N THR A 499 -15.11 22.07 14.81
CA THR A 499 -15.51 21.44 16.08
C THR A 499 -14.54 21.74 17.21
N VAL A 500 -13.23 21.66 16.94
CA VAL A 500 -12.19 21.94 17.94
C VAL A 500 -12.11 23.44 18.23
N LEU A 501 -12.09 24.30 17.21
CA LEU A 501 -11.95 25.75 17.41
C LEU A 501 -13.15 26.39 18.11
N GLU A 502 -14.35 25.83 17.95
CA GLU A 502 -15.57 26.27 18.66
C GLU A 502 -15.71 25.63 20.05
N SER A 503 -14.77 24.79 20.48
CA SER A 503 -14.78 24.18 21.81
C SER A 503 -14.32 25.15 22.90
N ASN A 504 -14.59 24.79 24.16
CA ASN A 504 -14.11 25.55 25.33
C ASN A 504 -12.65 25.21 25.72
N LEU A 505 -11.90 24.53 24.85
CA LEU A 505 -10.51 24.14 25.10
C LEU A 505 -9.58 25.35 24.96
N ASN A 506 -8.51 25.38 25.75
CA ASN A 506 -7.50 26.44 25.69
C ASN A 506 -6.57 26.22 24.49
N ILE A 507 -6.89 26.83 23.36
CA ILE A 507 -6.20 26.60 22.08
C ILE A 507 -5.21 27.72 21.79
N THR A 508 -3.99 27.35 21.44
CA THR A 508 -2.97 28.22 20.86
C THR A 508 -2.77 27.82 19.40
N LEU A 509 -3.21 28.69 18.49
CA LEU A 509 -3.03 28.46 17.05
C LEU A 509 -1.64 28.94 16.61
N ILE A 510 -0.98 28.13 15.78
CA ILE A 510 0.28 28.43 15.14
C ILE A 510 0.01 28.55 13.62
N PRO A 511 -0.39 29.74 13.15
CA PRO A 511 -0.89 29.91 11.80
C PRO A 511 0.24 29.95 10.78
N LEU A 512 -0.11 29.71 9.51
CA LEU A 512 0.79 29.67 8.37
C LEU A 512 1.78 30.86 8.27
N PRO A 513 1.40 32.12 8.59
CA PRO A 513 2.35 33.23 8.57
C PRO A 513 3.47 33.13 9.61
N ALA A 514 3.21 32.50 10.76
CA ALA A 514 4.23 32.23 11.78
C ALA A 514 5.17 31.11 11.31
N GLN A 515 4.60 30.03 10.75
CA GLN A 515 5.35 28.90 10.19
C GLN A 515 6.31 29.34 9.09
N ARG A 516 5.85 30.16 8.14
CA ARG A 516 6.66 30.70 7.03
C ARG A 516 7.83 31.57 7.49
N LYS A 517 7.73 32.23 8.65
CA LYS A 517 8.82 33.05 9.19
C LYS A 517 9.94 32.21 9.81
N ALA A 518 9.65 30.98 10.20
CA ALA A 518 10.64 30.07 10.79
C ALA A 518 11.27 29.12 9.76
N ALA A 519 10.58 28.84 8.65
CA ALA A 519 11.04 27.90 7.63
C ALA A 519 12.24 28.44 6.83
N SER A 520 13.41 27.83 6.98
CA SER A 520 14.61 28.11 6.17
C SER A 520 15.49 26.86 6.02
N PHE A 521 15.57 26.31 4.81
CA PHE A 521 16.44 25.16 4.53
C PHE A 521 17.91 25.50 4.75
N GLU A 522 18.37 26.62 4.20
CA GLU A 522 19.75 27.11 4.30
C GLU A 522 20.20 27.20 5.75
N SER A 523 19.45 27.95 6.56
CA SER A 523 19.84 28.24 7.94
C SER A 523 19.87 26.98 8.80
N VAL A 524 18.90 26.07 8.62
CA VAL A 524 18.84 24.81 9.37
C VAL A 524 19.97 23.86 8.95
N LEU A 525 20.23 23.72 7.65
CA LEU A 525 21.30 22.85 7.15
C LEU A 525 22.68 23.35 7.59
N GLU A 526 22.95 24.65 7.51
CA GLU A 526 24.20 25.26 7.99
C GLU A 526 24.41 25.00 9.49
N ALA A 527 23.35 25.18 10.30
CA ALA A 527 23.42 24.92 11.74
C ALA A 527 23.69 23.43 12.06
N LEU A 528 23.08 22.50 11.32
CA LEU A 528 23.29 21.06 11.48
C LEU A 528 24.70 20.61 11.04
N GLU A 529 25.35 21.35 10.14
CA GLU A 529 26.74 21.06 9.74
C GLU A 529 27.77 21.53 10.77
N GLN A 530 27.48 22.63 11.48
CA GLN A 530 28.39 23.23 12.46
C GLN A 530 28.33 22.55 13.85
N THR A 531 27.39 21.65 14.08
CA THR A 531 27.16 21.01 15.39
C THR A 531 27.66 19.56 15.41
N GLN A 532 27.89 19.03 16.62
CA GLN A 532 28.29 17.63 16.78
C GLN A 532 27.17 16.70 16.27
N GLN A 533 27.51 15.87 15.28
CA GLN A 533 26.51 15.06 14.60
C GLN A 533 26.17 13.77 15.35
N THR A 534 24.94 13.67 15.84
CA THR A 534 24.31 12.43 16.28
C THR A 534 23.65 11.70 15.09
N PRO A 535 23.32 10.39 15.19
CA PRO A 535 22.61 9.66 14.13
C PRO A 535 21.33 10.36 13.67
N GLU A 536 20.54 10.88 14.60
CA GLU A 536 19.29 11.58 14.32
C GLU A 536 19.52 12.91 13.61
N SER A 537 20.54 13.68 14.04
CA SER A 537 20.90 14.93 13.34
C SER A 537 21.39 14.67 11.91
N LYS A 538 22.10 13.55 11.67
CA LYS A 538 22.51 13.14 10.32
C LYS A 538 21.32 12.77 9.46
N PHE A 539 20.37 12.03 10.04
CA PHE A 539 19.12 11.67 9.38
C PHE A 539 18.30 12.91 8.99
N VAL A 540 18.05 13.82 9.93
CA VAL A 540 17.33 15.09 9.69
C VAL A 540 18.04 15.93 8.62
N ARG A 541 19.38 16.05 8.70
CA ARG A 541 20.17 16.77 7.70
C ARG A 541 20.04 16.15 6.30
N GLN A 542 20.08 14.82 6.18
CA GLN A 542 19.91 14.12 4.91
C GLN A 542 18.50 14.33 4.34
N LEU A 543 17.47 14.27 5.18
CA LEU A 543 16.09 14.53 4.77
C LEU A 543 15.93 15.96 4.26
N PHE A 544 16.36 16.97 5.02
CA PHE A 544 16.26 18.36 4.58
C PHE A 544 17.13 18.69 3.37
N ALA A 545 18.32 18.11 3.25
CA ALA A 545 19.14 18.27 2.06
C ALA A 545 18.45 17.71 0.81
N LEU A 546 17.81 16.53 0.94
CA LEU A 546 17.05 15.91 -0.14
C LEU A 546 15.82 16.73 -0.52
N LEU A 547 15.03 17.20 0.46
CA LEU A 547 13.87 18.06 0.19
C LEU A 547 14.28 19.36 -0.49
N LYS A 548 15.37 20.01 -0.05
CA LYS A 548 15.93 21.21 -0.70
C LYS A 548 16.35 20.91 -2.15
N GLU A 549 17.05 19.80 -2.37
CA GLU A 549 17.47 19.39 -3.70
C GLU A 549 16.26 19.19 -4.62
N LEU A 550 15.24 18.45 -4.17
CA LEU A 550 14.00 18.22 -4.91
C LEU A 550 13.26 19.54 -5.20
N GLN A 551 13.13 20.42 -4.22
CA GLN A 551 12.50 21.73 -4.40
C GLN A 551 13.18 22.55 -5.49
N SER A 552 14.52 22.53 -5.53
CA SER A 552 15.31 23.33 -6.47
C SER A 552 15.40 22.74 -7.88
N LYS A 553 15.40 21.40 -8.02
CA LYS A 553 15.62 20.71 -9.30
C LYS A 553 14.34 20.25 -9.97
N GLU A 554 13.32 19.88 -9.21
CA GLU A 554 12.14 19.21 -9.71
C GLU A 554 10.89 20.07 -9.56
N LYS A 555 10.28 20.47 -10.68
CA LYS A 555 9.10 21.34 -10.70
C LYS A 555 7.92 20.78 -9.90
N LEU A 556 7.80 19.46 -9.85
CA LEU A 556 6.72 18.77 -9.13
C LEU A 556 6.87 18.86 -7.61
N TYR A 557 8.07 19.12 -7.09
CA TYR A 557 8.39 19.16 -5.66
C TYR A 557 8.57 20.60 -5.11
N HIS A 558 8.13 21.62 -5.84
CA HIS A 558 8.30 23.03 -5.42
C HIS A 558 7.65 23.39 -4.07
N HIS A 559 6.71 22.57 -3.58
CA HIS A 559 5.90 22.78 -2.38
C HIS A 559 6.46 22.11 -1.12
N VAL A 560 7.57 21.36 -1.20
CA VAL A 560 8.08 20.56 -0.06
C VAL A 560 8.62 21.42 1.09
N ASP A 561 8.73 22.73 0.92
CA ASP A 561 9.03 23.70 1.98
C ASP A 561 7.89 23.84 3.00
N ILE A 562 6.66 23.44 2.66
CA ILE A 562 5.55 23.44 3.62
C ILE A 562 5.87 22.60 4.87
N PHE A 563 6.60 21.49 4.69
CA PHE A 563 6.98 20.58 5.78
C PHE A 563 7.96 21.22 6.76
N LEU A 564 8.72 22.25 6.36
CA LEU A 564 9.61 22.96 7.29
C LEU A 564 8.82 23.86 8.23
N GLY A 565 7.69 24.40 7.76
CA GLY A 565 6.79 25.19 8.58
C GLY A 565 6.19 24.41 9.75
N GLU A 566 6.17 23.09 9.65
CA GLU A 566 5.64 22.16 10.68
C GLU A 566 6.69 21.82 11.76
N VAL A 567 7.97 22.17 11.54
CA VAL A 567 9.12 21.77 12.39
C VAL A 567 9.31 22.67 13.62
N LEU A 568 8.41 23.64 13.85
CA LEU A 568 8.55 24.74 14.84
C LEU A 568 9.01 24.32 16.24
#